data_AF-A0A8K0WS68-F1
#
_entry.id   AF-A0A8K0WS68-F1
#
_cell.length_a   1.000
_cell.length_b   1.000
_cell.length_c   1.000
_cell.angle_alpha   90.00
_cell.angle_beta   90.00
_cell.angle_gamma   90.00
#
_symmetry.space_group_name_H-M   'P 1'
#
loop_
_entity.id
_entity.type
_entity.pdbx_description
1 polymer ?
#
loop_
_entity_poly.entity_id
_entity_poly.type
_entity_poly.pdbx_seq_one_letter_code
_entity_poly.pdbx_strand_id
1 'polypeptide(L)'
;MASEGRIATLDPTIAERLPPHCATLFEAKATKNLSFEAIAKHLDRSEVACAAMFYGQATASPEDMERLSALLELPKEALERQLTSFPDRGRAGPMPPVEPLIYRLYEVVQNYGYAYKAIMNEKFGDGIMSAICFSTKVDKEVDDTGASWVVITLRGKWLPFSRF
;
A
#
# COMPACT_ATOMS: atom_id res chain seq x y z
N MET A 1 17.47 -8.34 -13.02
CA MET A 1 16.29 -9.21 -12.89
C MET A 1 15.77 -9.05 -11.47
N ALA A 2 14.50 -8.71 -11.27
CA ALA A 2 13.92 -8.81 -9.92
C ALA A 2 14.03 -10.28 -9.50
N SER A 3 14.53 -10.53 -8.30
CA SER A 3 14.96 -11.85 -7.84
C SER A 3 13.90 -12.92 -8.06
N GLU A 4 14.13 -13.81 -9.03
CA GLU A 4 13.29 -14.98 -9.23
C GLU A 4 13.18 -15.76 -7.92
N GLY A 5 11.95 -15.88 -7.41
CA GLY A 5 11.63 -16.67 -6.22
C GLY A 5 11.74 -15.96 -4.86
N ARG A 6 12.11 -14.68 -4.76
CA ARG A 6 12.02 -13.95 -3.47
C ARG A 6 10.78 -13.08 -3.42
N ILE A 7 9.99 -13.25 -2.36
CA ILE A 7 8.79 -12.46 -2.09
C ILE A 7 8.96 -11.64 -0.82
N ALA A 8 8.28 -10.50 -0.75
CA ALA A 8 8.21 -9.73 0.49
C ALA A 8 7.44 -10.51 1.58
N THR A 9 8.00 -10.54 2.79
CA THR A 9 7.41 -11.12 4.00
C THR A 9 7.27 -10.05 5.08
N LEU A 10 6.54 -10.36 6.15
CA LEU A 10 6.44 -9.46 7.30
C LEU A 10 7.78 -9.41 8.04
N ASP A 11 8.27 -8.20 8.33
CA ASP A 11 9.37 -8.00 9.26
C ASP A 11 8.86 -8.19 10.70
N PRO A 12 9.40 -9.14 11.48
CA PRO A 12 8.98 -9.39 12.86
C PRO A 12 9.07 -8.15 13.75
N THR A 13 9.98 -7.21 13.48
CA THR A 13 10.20 -6.02 14.30
C THR A 13 9.04 -5.03 14.29
N ILE A 14 8.16 -5.11 13.28
CA ILE A 14 6.95 -4.29 13.19
C ILE A 14 5.66 -5.07 13.49
N ALA A 15 5.74 -6.40 13.61
CA ALA A 15 4.57 -7.27 13.76
C ALA A 15 3.70 -6.90 14.97
N GLU A 16 4.31 -6.54 16.10
CA GLU A 16 3.60 -6.13 17.33
C GLU A 16 2.78 -4.84 17.17
N ARG A 17 3.08 -4.03 16.15
CA ARG A 17 2.36 -2.79 15.85
C ARG A 17 1.16 -3.00 14.92
N LEU A 18 1.05 -4.20 14.36
CA LEU A 18 0.05 -4.54 13.36
C LEU A 18 -1.07 -5.39 13.98
N PRO A 19 -2.27 -5.35 13.40
CA PRO A 19 -3.32 -6.30 13.74
C PRO A 19 -2.85 -7.76 13.57
N PRO A 20 -3.31 -8.71 14.41
CA PRO A 20 -2.90 -10.11 14.32
C PRO A 20 -3.12 -10.77 12.95
N HIS A 21 -4.13 -10.35 12.19
CA HIS A 21 -4.36 -10.86 10.83
C HIS A 21 -3.20 -10.61 9.88
N CYS A 22 -2.40 -9.56 10.10
CA CYS A 22 -1.27 -9.24 9.23
C CYS A 22 -0.26 -10.38 9.23
N ALA A 23 0.08 -10.91 10.42
CA ALA A 23 0.98 -12.06 10.54
C ALA A 23 0.40 -13.30 9.84
N THR A 24 -0.87 -13.64 10.11
CA THR A 24 -1.57 -14.78 9.47
C THR A 24 -1.53 -14.70 7.95
N LEU A 25 -1.83 -13.53 7.37
CA LEU A 25 -1.82 -13.32 5.91
C LEU A 25 -0.41 -13.44 5.33
N PHE A 26 0.59 -12.85 5.99
CA PHE A 26 1.98 -12.93 5.54
C PHE A 26 2.57 -14.34 5.65
N GLU A 27 2.23 -15.09 6.68
CA GLU A 27 2.64 -16.50 6.86
C GLU A 27 2.05 -17.40 5.77
N ALA A 28 0.75 -17.26 5.48
CA ALA A 28 0.11 -18.01 4.41
C ALA A 28 0.68 -17.65 3.03
N LYS A 29 0.91 -16.35 2.78
CA LYS A 29 1.59 -15.86 1.57
C LYS A 29 3.00 -16.43 1.43
N ALA A 30 3.77 -16.50 2.52
CA ALA A 30 5.12 -17.07 2.53
C ALA A 30 5.10 -18.57 2.24
N THR A 31 4.21 -19.31 2.89
CA THR A 31 4.03 -20.76 2.71
C THR A 31 3.71 -21.12 1.26
N LYS A 32 2.87 -20.31 0.60
CA LYS A 32 2.49 -20.51 -0.80
C LYS A 32 3.43 -19.85 -1.82
N ASN A 33 4.47 -19.15 -1.35
CA ASN A 33 5.41 -18.38 -2.18
C ASN A 33 4.72 -17.41 -3.17
N LEU A 34 3.69 -16.71 -2.72
CA LEU A 34 2.91 -15.80 -3.56
C LEU A 34 3.49 -14.37 -3.55
N SER A 35 3.62 -13.77 -4.74
CA SER A 35 3.92 -12.35 -4.90
C SER A 35 2.66 -11.49 -4.67
N PHE A 36 2.83 -10.19 -4.40
CA PHE A 36 1.68 -9.29 -4.34
C PHE A 36 1.03 -9.09 -5.70
N GLU A 37 1.77 -9.16 -6.81
CA GLU A 37 1.22 -9.20 -8.17
C GLU A 37 0.22 -10.35 -8.33
N ALA A 38 0.60 -11.58 -7.94
CA ALA A 38 -0.26 -12.75 -8.06
C ALA A 38 -1.53 -12.63 -7.19
N ILE A 39 -1.39 -12.16 -5.95
CA ILE A 39 -2.53 -11.97 -5.05
C ILE A 39 -3.45 -10.86 -5.58
N ALA A 40 -2.89 -9.71 -5.96
CA ALA A 40 -3.65 -8.57 -6.46
C ALA A 40 -4.45 -8.91 -7.73
N LYS A 41 -3.84 -9.67 -8.64
CA LYS A 41 -4.52 -10.20 -9.83
C LYS A 41 -5.70 -11.11 -9.47
N HIS A 42 -5.55 -11.95 -8.44
CA HIS A 42 -6.64 -12.82 -7.97
C HIS A 42 -7.78 -12.01 -7.32
N LEU A 43 -7.44 -10.96 -6.56
CA LEU A 43 -8.42 -10.09 -5.89
C LEU A 43 -9.06 -9.04 -6.80
N ASP A 44 -8.59 -8.89 -8.04
CA ASP A 44 -8.95 -7.78 -8.93
C ASP A 44 -8.74 -6.40 -8.26
N ARG A 45 -7.57 -6.23 -7.64
CA ARG A 45 -7.14 -5.00 -6.97
C ARG A 45 -5.76 -4.58 -7.45
N SER A 46 -5.37 -3.34 -7.16
CA SER A 46 -3.98 -2.92 -7.39
C SER A 46 -3.04 -3.58 -6.38
N GLU A 47 -1.80 -3.81 -6.81
CA GLU A 47 -0.76 -4.42 -5.96
C GLU A 47 -0.52 -3.65 -4.66
N VAL A 48 -0.46 -2.32 -4.74
CA VAL A 48 -0.26 -1.46 -3.57
C VAL A 48 -1.44 -1.54 -2.61
N ALA A 49 -2.67 -1.59 -3.11
CA ALA A 49 -3.85 -1.76 -2.27
C ALA A 49 -3.86 -3.14 -1.59
N CYS A 50 -3.44 -4.18 -2.31
CA CYS A 50 -3.30 -5.53 -1.77
C CYS A 50 -2.24 -5.58 -0.65
N ALA A 51 -1.05 -5.02 -0.88
CA ALA A 51 -0.02 -4.93 0.13
C ALA A 51 -0.48 -4.11 1.35
N ALA A 52 -1.19 -3.00 1.14
CA ALA A 52 -1.76 -2.20 2.22
C ALA A 52 -2.75 -2.99 3.09
N MET A 53 -3.57 -3.88 2.51
CA MET A 53 -4.43 -4.78 3.30
C MET A 53 -3.62 -5.71 4.19
N PHE A 54 -2.51 -6.26 3.69
CA PHE A 54 -1.64 -7.16 4.46
C PHE A 54 -0.91 -6.46 5.60
N TYR A 55 -0.74 -5.14 5.53
CA TYR A 55 -0.23 -4.30 6.62
C TYR A 55 -1.36 -3.67 7.46
N GLY A 56 -2.62 -4.09 7.31
CA GLY A 56 -3.75 -3.59 8.08
C GLY A 56 -4.13 -2.13 7.77
N GLN A 57 -3.70 -1.61 6.61
CA GLN A 57 -3.91 -0.22 6.20
C GLN A 57 -5.09 -0.05 5.22
N ALA A 58 -5.74 -1.15 4.83
CA ALA A 58 -6.92 -1.15 3.97
C ALA A 58 -7.94 -2.19 4.45
N THR A 59 -9.21 -1.90 4.20
CA THR A 59 -10.33 -2.79 4.54
C THR A 59 -10.53 -3.82 3.43
N ALA A 60 -10.66 -5.08 3.81
CA ALA A 60 -11.08 -6.15 2.91
C ALA A 60 -12.62 -6.15 2.78
N SER A 61 -13.13 -6.18 1.56
CA SER A 61 -14.55 -6.41 1.29
C SER A 61 -14.91 -7.88 1.56
N PRO A 62 -16.21 -8.22 1.66
CA PRO A 62 -16.64 -9.62 1.72
C PRO A 62 -16.12 -10.47 0.55
N GLU A 63 -16.03 -9.88 -0.64
CA GLU A 63 -15.48 -10.54 -1.83
C GLU A 63 -13.96 -10.75 -1.72
N ASP A 64 -13.22 -9.78 -1.18
CA ASP A 64 -11.78 -9.95 -0.94
C ASP A 64 -11.53 -11.08 0.05
N MET A 65 -12.34 -11.17 1.12
CA MET A 65 -12.20 -12.21 2.13
C MET A 65 -12.48 -13.60 1.55
N GLU A 66 -13.50 -13.76 0.71
CA GLU A 66 -13.78 -15.01 -0.02
C GLU A 66 -12.60 -15.43 -0.89
N ARG A 67 -12.11 -14.51 -1.73
CA ARG A 67 -11.00 -14.77 -2.65
C ARG A 67 -9.67 -15.02 -1.92
N LEU A 68 -9.38 -14.25 -0.86
CA LEU A 68 -8.21 -14.47 0.00
C LEU A 68 -8.27 -15.82 0.72
N SER A 69 -9.43 -16.18 1.27
CA SER A 69 -9.67 -17.48 1.90
C SER A 69 -9.34 -18.62 0.93
N ALA A 70 -9.87 -18.56 -0.30
CA ALA A 70 -9.62 -19.56 -1.33
C ALA A 70 -8.15 -19.62 -1.76
N LEU A 71 -7.52 -18.46 -2.00
CA LEU A 71 -6.13 -18.40 -2.48
C LEU A 71 -5.11 -18.83 -1.41
N LEU A 72 -5.32 -18.40 -0.17
CA LEU A 72 -4.40 -18.64 0.94
C LEU A 72 -4.71 -19.91 1.74
N GLU A 73 -5.82 -20.60 1.42
CA GLU A 73 -6.33 -21.77 2.15
C GLU A 73 -6.51 -21.48 3.65
N LEU A 74 -6.99 -20.29 3.96
CA LEU A 74 -7.30 -19.86 5.33
C LEU A 74 -8.80 -20.03 5.59
N PRO A 75 -9.23 -20.41 6.80
CA PRO A 75 -10.65 -20.48 7.12
C PRO A 75 -11.32 -19.11 6.98
N LYS A 76 -12.36 -19.03 6.16
CA LYS A 76 -13.11 -17.78 5.90
C LYS A 76 -13.61 -17.13 7.19
N GLU A 77 -14.16 -17.92 8.11
CA GLU A 77 -14.69 -17.43 9.37
C GLU A 77 -13.61 -16.80 10.24
N ALA A 78 -12.36 -17.28 10.15
CA ALA A 78 -11.23 -16.69 10.85
C ALA A 78 -10.84 -15.34 10.24
N LEU A 79 -10.82 -15.24 8.90
CA LEU A 79 -10.57 -13.98 8.20
C LEU A 79 -11.67 -12.95 8.50
N GLU A 80 -12.95 -13.33 8.44
CA GLU A 80 -14.07 -12.43 8.75
C GLU A 80 -13.99 -11.89 10.17
N ARG A 81 -13.68 -12.73 11.18
CA ARG A 81 -13.51 -12.26 12.56
C ARG A 81 -12.39 -11.24 12.73
N GLN A 82 -11.35 -11.31 11.90
CA GLN A 82 -10.16 -10.46 12.04
C GLN A 82 -10.13 -9.24 11.10
N LEU A 83 -10.87 -9.28 9.99
CA LEU A 83 -10.84 -8.26 8.91
C LEU A 83 -12.14 -7.43 8.79
N THR A 84 -13.19 -7.74 9.56
CA THR A 84 -14.48 -7.01 9.50
C THR A 84 -14.47 -5.63 10.17
N SER A 85 -13.47 -5.34 11.00
CA SER A 85 -13.37 -4.03 11.67
C SER A 85 -12.76 -2.96 10.75
N PHE A 86 -13.05 -1.69 11.06
CA PHE A 86 -12.40 -0.57 10.39
C PHE A 86 -10.91 -0.52 10.77
N PRO A 87 -9.99 -0.36 9.80
CA PRO A 87 -8.56 -0.37 10.08
C PRO A 87 -8.12 0.89 10.82
N ASP A 88 -7.32 0.70 11.87
CA ASP A 88 -6.61 1.77 12.57
C ASP A 88 -5.29 2.07 11.84
N ARG A 89 -5.41 2.92 10.80
CA ARG A 89 -4.33 3.24 9.87
C ARG A 89 -3.23 4.07 10.52
N GLY A 90 -2.00 3.93 10.03
CA GLY A 90 -0.84 4.75 10.41
C GLY A 90 0.05 4.17 11.50
N ARG A 91 -0.19 2.93 11.94
CA ARG A 91 0.61 2.26 12.99
C ARG A 91 1.75 1.38 12.49
N ALA A 92 1.81 1.11 11.18
CA ALA A 92 2.74 0.14 10.62
C ALA A 92 4.23 0.47 10.82
N GLY A 93 4.59 1.74 11.02
CA GLY A 93 5.97 2.17 11.21
C GLY A 93 6.10 3.44 12.04
N PRO A 94 7.28 3.74 12.59
CA PRO A 94 7.53 4.99 13.30
C PRO A 94 7.57 6.19 12.34
N MET A 95 7.36 7.39 12.89
CA MET A 95 7.64 8.65 12.22
C MET A 95 8.71 9.43 13.02
N PRO A 96 9.81 9.89 12.40
CA PRO A 96 10.17 9.70 10.99
C PRO A 96 10.44 8.22 10.65
N PRO A 97 10.27 7.81 9.37
CA PRO A 97 10.59 6.44 8.96
C PRO A 97 12.07 6.12 9.18
N VAL A 98 12.38 4.91 9.62
CA VAL A 98 13.77 4.46 9.81
C VAL A 98 14.24 3.52 8.71
N GLU A 99 13.31 2.91 7.99
CA GLU A 99 13.61 2.06 6.84
C GLU A 99 14.02 2.95 5.64
N PRO A 100 15.21 2.74 5.04
CA PRO A 100 15.73 3.63 4.01
C PRO A 100 14.83 3.85 2.79
N LEU A 101 14.16 2.82 2.24
CA LEU A 101 13.29 2.95 1.07
C LEU A 101 12.10 3.87 1.39
N ILE A 102 11.43 3.69 2.53
CA ILE A 102 10.33 4.53 2.98
C ILE A 102 10.83 5.93 3.34
N TYR A 103 12.01 6.06 3.95
CA TYR A 103 12.59 7.36 4.28
C TYR A 103 12.82 8.24 3.05
N ARG A 104 13.19 7.67 1.89
CA ARG A 104 13.32 8.47 0.64
C ARG A 104 11.99 9.07 0.19
N LEU A 105 10.87 8.38 0.39
CA LEU A 105 9.55 8.95 0.09
C LEU A 105 9.24 10.13 1.02
N TYR A 106 9.58 10.02 2.29
CA TYR A 106 9.49 11.12 3.26
C TYR A 106 10.39 12.30 2.86
N GLU A 107 11.62 12.04 2.42
CA GLU A 107 12.58 13.05 1.97
C GLU A 107 12.08 13.80 0.72
N VAL A 108 11.42 13.10 -0.22
CA VAL A 108 10.74 13.73 -1.36
C VAL A 108 9.65 14.69 -0.88
N VAL A 109 8.84 14.31 0.09
CA VAL A 109 7.82 15.20 0.67
C VAL A 109 8.47 16.41 1.34
N GLN A 110 9.54 16.19 2.12
CA GLN A 110 10.26 17.26 2.82
C GLN A 110 10.85 18.29 1.84
N ASN A 111 11.47 17.84 0.75
CA ASN A 111 12.17 18.71 -0.20
C ASN A 111 11.23 19.35 -1.24
N TYR A 112 10.23 18.61 -1.73
CA TYR A 112 9.36 19.04 -2.82
C TYR A 112 7.95 19.45 -2.37
N GLY A 113 7.61 19.32 -1.08
CA GLY A 113 6.25 19.60 -0.57
C GLY A 113 5.74 20.99 -0.94
N TYR A 114 6.55 22.03 -0.74
CA TYR A 114 6.18 23.40 -1.13
C TYR A 114 6.14 23.61 -2.65
N ALA A 115 7.00 22.93 -3.41
CA ALA A 115 6.96 22.97 -4.86
C ALA A 115 5.66 22.35 -5.40
N TYR A 116 5.27 21.17 -4.91
CA TYR A 116 3.98 20.56 -5.22
C TYR A 116 2.82 21.47 -4.85
N LYS A 117 2.83 22.05 -3.64
CA LYS A 117 1.79 22.97 -3.19
C LYS A 117 1.62 24.14 -4.15
N ALA A 118 2.71 24.81 -4.53
CA ALA A 118 2.67 25.96 -5.43
C ALA A 118 2.07 25.59 -6.80
N ILE A 119 2.60 24.54 -7.44
CA ILE A 119 2.12 24.11 -8.77
C ILE A 119 0.67 23.64 -8.72
N MET A 120 0.25 22.95 -7.66
CA MET A 120 -1.15 22.55 -7.49
C MET A 120 -2.04 23.77 -7.28
N ASN A 121 -1.61 24.77 -6.52
CA ASN A 121 -2.38 26.00 -6.34
C ASN A 121 -2.53 26.79 -7.65
N GLU A 122 -1.47 26.90 -8.45
CA GLU A 122 -1.53 27.56 -9.75
C GLU A 122 -2.46 26.83 -10.74
N LYS A 123 -2.49 25.48 -10.70
CA LYS A 123 -3.29 24.68 -11.63
C LYS A 123 -4.75 24.48 -11.21
N PHE A 124 -5.02 24.37 -9.92
CA PHE A 124 -6.31 23.91 -9.39
C PHE A 124 -6.96 24.88 -8.38
N GLY A 125 -6.27 25.97 -8.01
CA GLY A 125 -6.74 26.94 -7.03
C GLY A 125 -6.45 26.54 -5.58
N ASP A 126 -7.24 27.08 -4.64
CA ASP A 126 -7.08 26.77 -3.22
C ASP A 126 -7.81 25.48 -2.83
N GLY A 127 -7.08 24.51 -2.29
CA GLY A 127 -7.57 23.16 -2.04
C GLY A 127 -6.48 22.14 -1.79
N ILE A 128 -6.85 20.85 -1.84
CA ILE A 128 -5.94 19.72 -1.60
C ILE A 128 -6.15 18.58 -2.60
N MET A 129 -5.10 17.79 -2.83
CA MET A 129 -5.21 16.45 -3.41
C MET A 129 -5.63 15.47 -2.31
N SER A 130 -6.79 14.82 -2.46
CA SER A 130 -7.29 13.84 -1.49
C SER A 130 -6.39 12.62 -1.39
N ALA A 131 -6.14 12.16 -0.16
CA ALA A 131 -5.55 10.85 0.14
C ALA A 131 -6.60 9.76 0.48
N ILE A 132 -7.90 10.07 0.33
CA ILE A 132 -9.03 9.15 0.58
C ILE A 132 -9.69 8.76 -0.74
N CYS A 133 -10.15 9.75 -1.53
CA CYS A 133 -10.57 9.53 -2.91
C CYS A 133 -9.31 9.51 -3.79
N PHE A 134 -8.58 8.40 -3.67
CA PHE A 134 -7.18 8.29 -4.06
C PHE A 134 -6.86 6.90 -4.61
N SER A 135 -5.87 6.85 -5.49
CA SER A 135 -5.27 5.62 -6.01
C SER A 135 -3.77 5.82 -6.22
N THR A 136 -3.00 4.74 -6.06
CA THR A 136 -1.55 4.73 -6.29
C THR A 136 -1.12 3.41 -6.92
N LYS A 137 -0.02 3.46 -7.67
CA LYS A 137 0.63 2.30 -8.28
C LYS A 137 2.14 2.50 -8.35
N VAL A 138 2.84 1.38 -8.49
CA VAL A 138 4.29 1.33 -8.70
C VAL A 138 4.53 0.60 -10.01
N ASP A 139 5.26 1.24 -10.91
CA ASP A 139 5.69 0.65 -12.18
C ASP A 139 7.22 0.63 -12.23
N LYS A 140 7.76 -0.33 -12.98
CA LYS A 140 9.19 -0.38 -13.30
C LYS A 140 9.40 0.12 -14.72
N GLU A 141 10.30 1.08 -14.86
CA GLU A 141 10.76 1.57 -16.17
C GLU A 141 12.24 1.21 -16.36
N VAL A 142 12.68 1.03 -17.61
CA VAL A 142 14.08 0.83 -17.96
C VAL A 142 14.43 1.88 -19.00
N ASP A 143 15.44 2.71 -18.73
CA ASP A 143 15.85 3.75 -19.65
C ASP A 143 16.75 3.21 -20.78
N ASP A 144 17.10 4.09 -21.72
CA ASP A 144 17.94 3.77 -22.88
C ASP A 144 19.35 3.28 -22.50
N THR A 145 19.81 3.56 -21.28
CA THR A 145 21.10 3.07 -20.75
C THR A 145 21.00 1.70 -20.09
N GLY A 146 19.77 1.17 -19.96
CA GLY A 146 19.47 -0.08 -19.27
C GLY A 146 19.29 0.08 -17.75
N ALA A 147 19.29 1.31 -17.22
CA ALA A 147 19.08 1.54 -15.80
C ALA A 147 17.59 1.39 -15.45
N SER A 148 17.31 0.75 -14.31
CA SER A 148 15.93 0.55 -13.84
C SER A 148 15.48 1.72 -12.95
N TRP A 149 14.29 2.23 -13.24
CA TRP A 149 13.64 3.31 -12.51
C TRP A 149 12.35 2.81 -11.84
N VAL A 150 12.05 3.36 -10.67
CA VAL A 150 10.78 3.13 -9.96
C VAL A 150 9.88 4.32 -10.21
N VAL A 151 8.73 4.09 -10.83
CA VAL A 151 7.73 5.13 -11.10
C VAL A 151 6.59 4.96 -10.12
N ILE A 152 6.40 5.93 -9.24
CA ILE A 152 5.25 5.97 -8.32
C ILE A 152 4.25 7.00 -8.85
N THR A 153 3.03 6.55 -9.13
CA THR A 153 1.95 7.46 -9.55
C THR A 153 1.02 7.73 -8.38
N LEU A 154 0.86 9.00 -7.99
CA LEU A 154 -0.13 9.45 -7.00
C LEU A 154 -1.31 10.11 -7.71
N ARG A 155 -2.51 9.54 -7.62
CA ARG A 155 -3.71 10.06 -8.27
C ARG A 155 -4.82 10.29 -7.24
N GLY A 156 -4.95 11.52 -6.78
CA GLY A 156 -6.01 11.95 -5.86
C GLY A 156 -7.00 12.92 -6.49
N LYS A 157 -8.25 12.85 -6.05
CA LYS A 157 -9.28 13.84 -6.41
C LYS A 157 -8.92 15.21 -5.82
N TRP A 158 -9.00 16.27 -6.63
CA TRP A 158 -8.86 17.65 -6.13
C TRP A 158 -10.11 18.08 -5.35
N LEU A 159 -9.91 18.69 -4.18
CA LEU A 159 -10.97 19.17 -3.29
C LEU A 159 -10.72 20.66 -2.98
N PRO A 160 -11.48 21.59 -3.59
CA PRO A 160 -11.36 23.00 -3.26
C PRO A 160 -11.93 23.30 -1.87
N PHE A 161 -11.38 24.29 -1.17
CA PHE A 161 -11.94 24.74 0.10
C PHE A 161 -13.25 25.51 -0.12
N SER A 162 -14.27 25.17 0.67
CA SER A 162 -15.53 25.91 0.70
C SER A 162 -15.33 27.29 1.32
N ARG A 163 -16.02 28.29 0.78
CA ARG A 163 -16.18 29.61 1.42
C ARG A 163 -17.48 29.59 2.22
N PHE A 164 -17.39 29.69 3.54
CA PHE A 164 -18.53 29.78 4.45
C PHE A 164 -18.24 30.77 5.57
#